data_AF-A0A645F689-F1
#
_entry.id   AF-A0A645F689-F1
#
_cell.length_a   1.000
_cell.length_b   1.000
_cell.length_c   1.000
_cell.angle_alpha   90.00
_cell.angle_beta   90.00
_cell.angle_gamma   90.00
#
_symmetry.space_group_name_H-M   'P 1'
#
loop_
_entity.id
_entity.type
_entity.pdbx_description
1 polymer ?
#
loop_
_entity_poly.entity_id
_entity_poly.type
_entity_poly.pdbx_seq_one_letter_code
_entity_poly.pdbx_strand_id
1 'polypeptide(L)'
;MSLAGVGNKTANVIRAEVFKIPEIPVDTHIERISKRLALVRKECNVGEIEKQLKKMIPDDIKIRTHHQMIRFGRYICKAKNPQCKDCQLKLICSFYKKSI
;
A
#
# COMPACT_ATOMS: atom_id res chain seq x y z
N MET A 1 16.35 9.81 13.40
CA MET A 1 15.13 9.69 14.23
C MET A 1 15.54 9.71 15.68
N SER A 2 14.97 10.60 16.49
CA SER A 2 15.45 10.92 17.85
C SER A 2 14.47 10.57 18.97
N LEU A 3 13.20 10.26 18.66
CA LEU A 3 12.18 9.94 19.64
C LEU A 3 12.08 8.44 19.90
N ALA A 4 12.23 8.02 21.15
CA ALA A 4 12.06 6.62 21.55
C ALA A 4 10.62 6.15 21.29
N GLY A 5 10.46 5.00 20.63
CA GLY A 5 9.15 4.44 20.25
C GLY A 5 8.60 4.93 18.89
N VAL A 6 9.26 5.87 18.21
CA VAL A 6 8.84 6.37 16.89
C VAL A 6 9.76 5.82 15.79
N GLY A 7 9.28 4.80 15.08
CA GLY A 7 9.95 4.28 13.88
C GLY A 7 9.59 5.04 12.60
N ASN A 8 10.26 4.67 11.48
CA ASN A 8 10.04 5.22 10.13
C ASN A 8 8.56 5.30 9.75
N LYS A 9 7.79 4.24 10.00
CA LYS A 9 6.36 4.20 9.70
C LYS A 9 5.57 5.26 10.48
N THR A 10 5.77 5.32 11.79
CA THR A 10 5.03 6.24 12.68
C THR A 10 5.33 7.70 12.31
N ALA A 11 6.60 8.03 12.04
CA ALA A 11 6.94 9.38 11.60
C ALA A 11 6.30 9.74 10.26
N ASN A 12 6.32 8.83 9.29
CA ASN A 12 5.73 9.08 7.97
C ASN A 12 4.20 9.24 8.04
N VAL A 13 3.53 8.50 8.93
CA VAL A 13 2.09 8.69 9.19
C VAL A 13 1.81 10.08 9.76
N ILE A 14 2.60 10.55 10.74
CA ILE A 14 2.42 11.90 11.31
C ILE A 14 2.69 12.98 10.24
N ARG A 15 3.73 12.80 9.42
CA ARG A 15 4.05 13.71 8.32
C ARG A 15 2.92 13.81 7.29
N ALA A 16 2.30 12.68 6.95
CA ALA A 16 1.14 12.65 6.06
C ALA A 16 -0.12 13.26 6.69
N GLU A 17 -0.50 12.80 7.88
CA GLU A 17 -1.80 13.15 8.47
C GLU A 17 -1.83 14.54 9.11
N VAL A 18 -0.79 14.89 9.85
CA VAL A 18 -0.73 16.15 10.61
C VAL A 18 -0.14 17.26 9.74
N PHE A 19 1.00 17.00 9.11
CA PHE A 19 1.73 18.02 8.35
C PHE A 19 1.35 18.08 6.86
N LYS A 20 0.43 17.22 6.40
CA LYS A 20 -0.05 17.15 5.02
C LYS A 20 1.07 17.00 3.98
N ILE A 21 2.18 16.39 4.37
CA ILE A 21 3.28 16.08 3.48
C ILE A 21 2.87 14.88 2.62
N PRO A 22 3.04 14.93 1.28
CA PRO A 22 2.57 13.89 0.36
C PRO A 22 3.42 12.61 0.49
N GLU A 23 3.13 11.81 1.50
CA GLU A 23 3.77 10.53 1.77
C GLU A 23 2.77 9.37 1.67
N ILE A 24 3.29 8.17 1.38
CA ILE A 24 2.51 6.93 1.40
C ILE A 24 3.23 5.91 2.30
N PRO A 25 2.94 5.94 3.62
CA PRO A 25 3.51 4.95 4.54
C PRO A 25 3.11 3.54 4.10
N VAL A 26 4.08 2.64 3.96
CA VAL A 26 3.80 1.25 3.60
C VAL A 26 3.54 0.43 4.86
N ASP A 27 2.39 -0.24 4.90
CA ASP A 27 2.03 -1.21 5.93
C ASP A 27 1.87 -2.62 5.32
N THR A 28 1.48 -3.59 6.15
CA THR A 28 1.29 -4.99 5.71
C THR A 28 0.14 -5.16 4.70
N HIS A 29 -0.80 -4.22 4.64
CA HIS A 29 -1.87 -4.22 3.65
C HIS A 29 -1.36 -3.70 2.31
N ILE A 30 -0.72 -2.53 2.31
CA ILE A 30 -0.18 -1.87 1.13
C ILE A 30 0.92 -2.72 0.50
N GLU A 31 1.82 -3.30 1.29
CA GLU A 31 2.83 -4.23 0.80
C GLU A 31 2.19 -5.42 0.06
N ARG A 32 1.22 -6.08 0.69
CA ARG A 32 0.52 -7.22 0.11
C ARG A 32 -0.21 -6.87 -1.17
N ILE A 33 -0.94 -5.76 -1.18
CA ILE A 33 -1.67 -5.28 -2.36
C ILE A 33 -0.69 -5.01 -3.50
N SER A 34 0.39 -4.28 -3.22
CA SER A 34 1.39 -3.90 -4.22
C SER A 34 2.02 -5.12 -4.89
N LYS A 35 2.35 -6.14 -4.08
CA LYS A 35 2.89 -7.42 -4.60
C LYS A 35 1.84 -8.24 -5.36
N ARG A 36 0.58 -8.28 -4.92
CA ARG A 36 -0.51 -9.04 -5.57
C ARG A 36 -0.96 -8.44 -6.89
N LEU A 37 -1.07 -7.12 -6.96
CA LEU A 37 -1.41 -6.38 -8.18
C LEU A 37 -0.21 -6.24 -9.13
N ALA A 38 0.96 -6.73 -8.75
CA ALA A 38 2.21 -6.57 -9.50
C ALA A 38 2.58 -5.09 -9.78
N LEU A 39 2.24 -4.19 -8.85
CA LEU A 39 2.71 -2.80 -8.88
C LEU A 39 4.21 -2.72 -8.61
N VAL A 40 4.72 -3.68 -7.83
CA VAL A 40 6.12 -3.81 -7.44
C VAL A 40 6.54 -5.26 -7.58
N ARG A 41 7.86 -5.51 -7.67
CA ARG A 41 8.41 -6.87 -7.69
C ARG A 41 8.16 -7.57 -6.35
N LYS A 42 8.03 -8.89 -6.35
CA LYS A 42 7.69 -9.65 -5.12
C LYS A 42 8.81 -9.61 -4.09
N GLU A 43 10.04 -9.47 -4.57
CA GLU A 43 11.29 -9.45 -3.81
C GLU A 43 11.55 -8.08 -3.18
N CYS A 44 10.81 -7.03 -3.58
CA CYS A 44 11.02 -5.69 -3.05
C CYS A 44 10.77 -5.62 -1.54
N ASN A 45 11.69 -4.94 -0.85
CA ASN A 45 11.55 -4.61 0.56
C ASN A 45 10.63 -3.39 0.75
N VAL A 46 10.23 -3.11 2.00
CA VAL A 46 9.30 -2.03 2.34
C VAL A 46 9.78 -0.65 1.83
N GLY A 47 11.07 -0.36 1.94
CA GLY A 47 11.64 0.92 1.50
C GLY A 47 11.62 1.09 -0.02
N GLU A 48 11.89 0.02 -0.77
CA GLU A 48 11.78 0.01 -2.23
C GLU A 48 10.34 0.19 -2.69
N ILE A 49 9.39 -0.48 -2.03
CA ILE A 49 7.96 -0.35 -2.32
C ILE A 49 7.51 1.10 -2.08
N GLU A 50 7.91 1.69 -0.94
CA GLU A 50 7.59 3.08 -0.64
C GLU A 50 8.14 4.03 -1.71
N LYS A 51 9.39 3.85 -2.13
CA LYS A 51 10.03 4.66 -3.17
C LYS A 51 9.33 4.52 -4.53
N GLN A 52 8.91 3.30 -4.90
CA GLN A 52 8.21 3.06 -6.15
C GLN A 52 6.79 3.67 -6.13
N LEU A 53 6.03 3.44 -5.06
CA LEU A 53 4.69 4.01 -4.91
C LEU A 53 4.71 5.54 -4.87
N LYS A 54 5.70 6.15 -4.19
CA LYS A 54 5.90 7.61 -4.19
C LYS A 54 6.15 8.18 -5.59
N LYS A 55 6.70 7.40 -6.53
CA LYS A 55 6.92 7.81 -7.93
C LYS A 55 5.70 7.57 -8.82
N MET A 56 4.92 6.54 -8.54
CA MET A 56 3.75 6.16 -9.36
C MET A 56 2.51 6.99 -9.06
N ILE A 57 2.35 7.43 -7.80
CA ILE A 57 1.15 8.13 -7.33
C ILE A 57 1.42 9.63 -7.31
N PRO A 58 0.60 10.46 -7.97
CA PRO A 58 0.68 11.92 -7.90
C PRO A 58 0.56 12.47 -6.46
N ASP A 59 1.32 13.51 -6.14
CA ASP A 59 1.44 14.07 -4.78
C ASP A 59 0.10 14.51 -4.17
N ASP A 60 -0.79 15.06 -4.99
CA ASP A 60 -2.11 15.57 -4.60
C ASP A 60 -3.05 14.47 -4.09
N ILE A 61 -2.86 13.23 -4.53
CA ILE A 61 -3.71 12.10 -4.12
C ILE A 61 -3.04 11.11 -3.17
N LYS A 62 -1.73 11.24 -2.87
CA LYS A 62 -0.97 10.23 -2.08
C LYS A 62 -1.63 9.86 -0.75
N ILE A 63 -2.02 10.85 0.04
CA ILE A 63 -2.64 10.64 1.36
C ILE A 63 -4.00 9.93 1.22
N ARG A 64 -4.79 10.34 0.22
CA ARG A 64 -6.09 9.72 -0.07
C ARG A 64 -5.90 8.27 -0.53
N THR A 65 -4.96 8.03 -1.43
CA THR A 65 -4.62 6.71 -1.95
C THR A 65 -4.12 5.80 -0.83
N HIS A 66 -3.29 6.29 0.09
CA HIS A 66 -2.84 5.54 1.27
C HIS A 66 -4.03 4.96 2.05
N HIS A 67 -5.00 5.80 2.43
CA HIS A 67 -6.20 5.36 3.13
C HIS A 67 -7.06 4.38 2.32
N GLN A 68 -7.23 4.63 1.02
CA GLN A 68 -7.99 3.75 0.14
C GLN A 68 -7.34 2.37 0.04
N MET A 69 -6.01 2.29 -0.07
CA MET A 69 -5.29 1.03 -0.11
C MET A 69 -5.43 0.27 1.22
N ILE A 70 -5.35 0.95 2.37
CA ILE A 70 -5.58 0.32 3.68
C ILE A 70 -6.99 -0.28 3.75
N ARG A 71 -8.03 0.50 3.39
CA ARG A 71 -9.42 0.03 3.40
C ARG A 71 -9.60 -1.16 2.46
N PHE A 72 -9.07 -1.07 1.25
CA PHE A 72 -9.11 -2.16 0.27
C PHE A 72 -8.45 -3.43 0.79
N GLY A 73 -7.26 -3.32 1.40
CA GLY A 73 -6.53 -4.46 1.93
C GLY A 73 -7.17 -5.08 3.17
N ARG A 74 -7.86 -4.28 3.97
CA ARG A 74 -8.57 -4.73 5.16
C ARG A 74 -9.87 -5.46 4.83
N TYR A 75 -10.66 -4.94 3.89
CA TYR A 75 -12.01 -5.45 3.65
C TYR A 75 -12.12 -6.36 2.42
N ILE A 76 -11.35 -6.11 1.35
CA ILE A 76 -11.47 -6.86 0.08
C ILE A 76 -10.26 -7.78 -0.13
N CYS A 77 -9.05 -7.21 -0.22
CA CYS A 77 -7.81 -7.93 -0.47
C CYS A 77 -7.18 -8.46 0.85
N LYS A 78 -7.96 -9.25 1.59
CA LYS A 78 -7.58 -9.85 2.87
C LYS A 78 -6.37 -10.79 2.71
N ALA A 79 -5.60 -10.97 3.80
CA ALA A 79 -4.44 -11.85 3.79
C ALA A 79 -4.83 -13.31 3.48
N LYS A 80 -5.84 -13.81 4.20
CA LYS A 80 -6.51 -15.10 3.97
C LYS A 80 -7.85 -14.84 3.28
N ASN A 81 -8.24 -15.72 2.35
CA ASN A 81 -9.52 -15.69 1.61
C ASN A 81 -9.90 -14.29 1.09
N PRO A 82 -9.12 -13.71 0.16
CA PRO A 82 -9.47 -12.43 -0.47
C PRO A 82 -10.78 -12.56 -1.27
N GLN A 83 -11.59 -11.50 -1.27
CA GLN A 83 -12.86 -11.43 -2.01
C GLN A 83 -12.62 -11.14 -3.51
N CYS A 84 -11.87 -12.01 -4.19
CA CYS A 84 -11.46 -11.79 -5.59
C CYS A 84 -12.64 -11.79 -6.58
N LYS A 85 -13.72 -12.55 -6.30
CA LYS A 85 -14.90 -12.63 -7.17
C LYS A 85 -15.59 -11.27 -7.34
N ASP A 86 -15.71 -10.54 -6.23
CA ASP A 86 -16.37 -9.23 -6.13
C ASP A 86 -15.37 -8.06 -6.24
N CYS A 87 -14.08 -8.37 -6.46
CA CYS A 87 -13.04 -7.35 -6.55
C CYS A 87 -13.13 -6.63 -7.91
N GLN A 88 -13.28 -5.30 -7.86
CA GLN A 88 -13.31 -4.45 -9.05
C GLN A 88 -11.98 -4.48 -9.83
N LEU A 89 -10.87 -4.80 -9.17
CA LEU A 89 -9.54 -4.88 -9.77
C LEU A 89 -9.20 -6.28 -10.31
N LYS A 90 -10.15 -7.24 -10.30
CA LYS A 90 -9.87 -8.64 -10.69
C LYS A 90 -9.29 -8.78 -12.10
N LEU A 91 -9.74 -7.94 -13.05
CA LEU A 91 -9.32 -7.99 -14.46
C LEU A 91 -7.85 -7.58 -14.66
N ILE A 92 -7.30 -6.76 -13.76
CA ILE A 92 -5.91 -6.30 -13.81
C ILE A 92 -5.03 -6.98 -12.75
N CYS A 93 -5.60 -7.78 -11.86
CA CYS A 93 -4.89 -8.40 -10.76
C CYS A 93 -4.11 -9.66 -11.20
N SER A 94 -2.78 -9.55 -11.24
CA SER A 94 -1.87 -10.65 -11.56
C SER A 94 -1.98 -11.85 -10.61
N PHE A 95 -2.29 -11.61 -9.33
CA PHE A 95 -2.53 -12.70 -8.37
C PHE A 95 -3.78 -13.51 -8.73
N TYR A 96 -4.88 -12.86 -9.09
CA TYR A 96 -6.12 -13.54 -9.45
C TYR A 96 -5.97 -14.34 -10.76
N LYS A 97 -5.31 -13.76 -11.77
CA LYS A 97 -5.04 -14.42 -13.05
C LYS A 97 -4.20 -15.69 -12.95
N LYS A 98 -3.38 -15.84 -11.90
CA LYS A 98 -2.56 -17.03 -11.64
C LYS A 98 -3.25 -18.08 -10.78
N SER A 99 -4.36 -17.73 -10.13
CA SER A 99 -5.14 -18.64 -9.29
C SER A 99 -6.29 -19.32 -10.04
N ILE A 100 -6.44 -19.01 -11.33
CA ILE A 100 -7.29 -19.68 -12.31
C ILE A 100 -6.34 -20.43 -13.25
#